data_AF-A0A2E5PZA8-F1
#
_entry.id   AF-A0A2E5PZA8-F1
#
_cell.length_a   1.000
_cell.length_b   1.000
_cell.length_c   1.000
_cell.angle_alpha   90.00
_cell.angle_beta   90.00
_cell.angle_gamma   90.00
#
_symmetry.space_group_name_H-M   'P 1'
#
loop_
_entity.id
_entity.type
_entity.pdbx_description
1 polymer ?
#
loop_
_entity_poly.entity_id
_entity_poly.type
_entity_poly.pdbx_seq_one_letter_code
_entity_poly.pdbx_strand_id
1 'polypeptide(L)'
;MQLKSHAHLADIKVGRQQGLVKWFNPTKGFGFIEQDNGQDLFVHQSEIRLSGFRYLNKDDRVEYDIGLGKKGPIAQNVVRIKAAENEWDQNAEEEEPISKAS
;
A
#
# COMPACT_ATOMS: atom_id res chain seq x y z
N MET A 1 -45.83 -19.08 8.71
CA MET A 1 -45.56 -18.22 7.52
C MET A 1 -44.59 -17.14 7.95
N GLN A 2 -43.48 -16.99 7.21
CA GLN A 2 -42.38 -16.01 7.35
C GLN A 2 -41.46 -16.15 8.59
N LEU A 3 -40.42 -16.97 8.44
CA LEU A 3 -39.08 -16.62 8.94
C LEU A 3 -38.40 -15.75 7.88
N LYS A 4 -37.95 -14.56 8.26
CA LYS A 4 -36.91 -13.82 7.54
C LYS A 4 -35.99 -13.17 8.57
N SER A 5 -35.02 -13.96 9.04
CA SER A 5 -33.72 -13.41 9.42
C SER A 5 -33.02 -13.01 8.11
N HIS A 6 -32.81 -11.72 7.91
CA HIS A 6 -31.82 -11.21 6.97
C HIS A 6 -31.22 -9.96 7.62
N ALA A 7 -30.19 -10.16 8.44
CA ALA A 7 -29.21 -9.12 8.62
C ALA A 7 -28.61 -8.84 7.22
N HIS A 8 -28.56 -7.58 6.79
CA HIS A 8 -27.57 -7.19 5.79
C HIS A 8 -27.27 -5.69 5.85
N LEU A 9 -26.17 -5.40 6.57
CA LEU A 9 -25.15 -4.39 6.29
C LEU A 9 -25.63 -3.09 5.65
N ALA A 10 -26.07 -2.15 6.49
CA ALA A 10 -26.04 -0.75 6.12
C ALA A 10 -24.56 -0.33 5.91
N ASP A 11 -24.24 0.13 4.72
CA ASP A 11 -23.19 1.11 4.43
C ASP A 11 -21.76 0.84 4.92
N ILE A 12 -21.19 -0.33 4.61
CA ILE A 12 -19.72 -0.38 4.51
C ILE A 12 -19.33 0.21 3.16
N LYS A 13 -19.17 1.53 3.11
CA LYS A 13 -18.13 2.11 2.25
C LYS A 13 -16.83 1.47 2.75
N VAL A 14 -16.41 0.35 2.17
CA VAL A 14 -15.03 -0.14 2.32
C VAL A 14 -14.19 0.83 1.51
N GLY A 15 -14.02 2.06 2.02
CA GLY A 15 -13.11 3.01 1.45
C GLY A 15 -11.74 2.40 1.60
N ARG A 16 -11.12 2.04 0.48
CA ARG A 16 -9.73 1.60 0.49
C ARG A 16 -8.91 2.65 1.22
N GLN A 17 -8.09 2.21 2.17
CA GLN A 17 -7.22 3.06 2.95
C GLN A 17 -5.85 3.14 2.30
N GLN A 18 -5.11 4.19 2.64
CA GLN A 18 -3.75 4.39 2.18
C GLN A 18 -2.78 4.46 3.35
N GLY A 19 -1.51 4.27 3.04
CA GLY A 19 -0.44 4.31 4.02
C GLY A 19 0.92 4.11 3.34
N LEU A 20 1.97 4.16 4.15
CA LEU A 20 3.34 3.96 3.72
C LEU A 20 3.85 2.62 4.23
N VAL A 21 4.64 1.92 3.43
CA VAL A 21 5.25 0.68 3.88
C VAL A 21 6.37 1.01 4.85
N LYS A 22 6.19 0.67 6.12
CA LYS A 22 7.18 0.91 7.17
C LYS A 22 8.40 0.01 6.98
N TRP A 23 8.15 -1.26 6.69
CA TRP A 23 9.16 -2.24 6.30
C TRP A 23 8.50 -3.49 5.74
N PHE A 24 9.23 -4.24 4.92
CA PHE A 24 8.81 -5.53 4.40
C PHE A 24 10.01 -6.47 4.26
N ASN A 25 9.85 -7.72 4.70
CA ASN A 25 10.88 -8.73 4.54
C ASN A 25 10.48 -9.71 3.41
N PRO A 26 11.07 -9.59 2.19
CA PRO A 26 10.70 -10.44 1.06
C PRO A 26 11.06 -11.91 1.28
N THR A 27 12.09 -12.21 2.07
CA THR A 27 12.49 -13.58 2.41
C THR A 27 11.47 -14.27 3.32
N LYS A 28 10.86 -13.51 4.24
CA LYS A 28 9.84 -14.03 5.17
C LYS A 28 8.41 -13.86 4.65
N GLY A 29 8.18 -12.98 3.68
CA GLY A 29 6.89 -12.76 3.05
C GLY A 29 5.91 -11.92 3.87
N PHE A 30 6.38 -11.08 4.80
CA PHE A 30 5.51 -10.20 5.59
C PHE A 30 6.18 -8.87 5.95
N GLY A 31 5.36 -7.90 6.34
CA GLY A 31 5.77 -6.55 6.71
C GLY A 31 4.69 -5.79 7.45
N PHE A 32 4.90 -4.48 7.58
CA PHE A 32 3.94 -3.56 8.18
C PHE A 32 3.79 -2.29 7.34
N ILE A 33 2.57 -1.77 7.34
CA ILE A 33 2.18 -0.51 6.71
C ILE A 33 1.88 0.48 7.84
N GLU A 34 2.54 1.62 7.82
CA GLU A 34 2.19 2.78 8.63
C GLU A 34 0.91 3.40 8.06
N GLN A 35 -0.16 3.36 8.84
CA GLN A 35 -1.44 3.94 8.47
C GLN A 35 -1.40 5.46 8.69
N ASP A 36 -2.05 6.23 7.81
CA ASP A 36 -2.11 7.69 7.96
C ASP A 36 -2.77 8.13 9.28
N ASN A 37 -3.71 7.33 9.80
CA ASN A 37 -4.46 7.62 11.03
C ASN A 37 -4.69 6.35 11.87
N GLY A 38 -3.62 5.70 12.34
CA GLY A 38 -3.78 4.47 13.10
C GLY A 38 -2.51 3.85 13.64
N GLN A 39 -2.62 2.60 14.07
CA GLN A 39 -1.48 1.76 14.44
C GLN A 39 -0.88 1.12 13.18
N ASP A 40 0.35 0.61 13.29
CA ASP A 40 0.94 -0.15 12.19
C ASP A 40 0.08 -1.36 11.81
N LEU A 41 -0.22 -1.52 10.53
CA LEU A 41 -1.07 -2.58 10.01
C LEU A 41 -0.23 -3.70 9.41
N PHE A 42 -0.49 -4.93 9.83
CA PHE A 42 0.22 -6.11 9.34
C PHE A 42 -0.14 -6.43 7.87
N VAL A 43 0.85 -6.78 7.05
CA VAL A 43 0.65 -7.23 5.67
C VAL A 43 1.40 -8.54 5.39
N HIS A 44 0.74 -9.47 4.69
CA HIS A 44 1.35 -10.71 4.20
C HIS A 44 1.44 -10.69 2.67
N GLN A 45 2.45 -11.36 2.10
CA GLN A 45 2.67 -11.40 0.66
C GLN A 45 1.47 -11.93 -0.16
N SER A 46 0.62 -12.76 0.44
CA SER A 46 -0.60 -13.28 -0.21
C SER A 46 -1.60 -12.18 -0.52
N GLU A 47 -1.55 -11.07 0.21
CA GLU A 47 -2.47 -9.95 0.05
C GLU A 47 -1.98 -8.93 -0.98
N ILE A 48 -0.73 -9.03 -1.42
CA ILE A 48 -0.14 -8.13 -2.39
C ILE A 48 -0.64 -8.47 -3.80
N ARG A 49 -1.26 -7.49 -4.45
CA ARG A 49 -1.83 -7.55 -5.80
C ARG A 49 -0.87 -6.90 -6.81
N LEU A 50 0.35 -7.43 -6.89
CA LEU A 50 1.33 -7.10 -7.93
C LEU A 50 1.55 -8.31 -8.84
N SER A 51 1.87 -8.03 -10.11
CA SER A 51 2.30 -9.05 -11.06
C SER A 51 3.77 -9.41 -10.82
N GLY A 52 4.12 -10.69 -10.94
CA GLY A 52 5.49 -11.16 -10.71
C GLY A 52 5.83 -11.34 -9.23
N PHE A 53 7.05 -10.94 -8.82
CA PHE A 53 7.51 -11.10 -7.44
C PHE A 53 6.78 -10.11 -6.52
N ARG A 54 6.10 -10.62 -5.48
CA ARG A 54 5.22 -9.85 -4.59
C ARG A 54 6.00 -9.34 -3.38
N TYR A 55 6.58 -8.16 -3.52
CA TYR A 55 7.29 -7.47 -2.44
C TYR A 55 6.92 -5.98 -2.40
N LEU A 56 7.24 -5.35 -1.28
CA LEU A 56 7.10 -3.92 -1.06
C LEU A 56 8.45 -3.37 -0.59
N ASN A 57 8.76 -2.14 -0.95
CA ASN A 57 9.93 -1.43 -0.41
C ASN A 57 9.48 -0.55 0.75
N LYS A 58 10.43 -0.21 1.65
CA LYS A 58 10.20 0.85 2.64
C LYS A 58 9.82 2.14 1.90
N ASP A 59 8.86 2.88 2.46
CA ASP A 59 8.31 4.13 1.94
C ASP A 59 7.48 4.02 0.65
N ASP A 60 7.23 2.81 0.13
CA ASP A 60 6.23 2.62 -0.93
C ASP A 60 4.85 3.10 -0.43
N ARG A 61 4.17 3.94 -1.20
CA ARG A 61 2.76 4.30 -0.95
C ARG A 61 1.86 3.19 -1.45
N VAL A 62 0.98 2.70 -0.58
CA VAL A 62 0.09 1.58 -0.86
C VAL A 62 -1.36 1.94 -0.57
N GLU A 63 -2.26 1.28 -1.28
CA GLU A 63 -3.70 1.29 -1.05
C GLU A 63 -4.19 -0.13 -0.72
N TYR A 64 -5.02 -0.26 0.30
CA TYR A 64 -5.41 -1.55 0.89
C TYR A 64 -6.80 -1.51 1.55
N ASP A 65 -7.38 -2.68 1.77
CA ASP A 65 -8.56 -2.87 2.62
C ASP A 65 -8.12 -3.29 4.03
N ILE A 66 -8.84 -2.86 5.07
CA ILE A 66 -8.66 -3.45 6.41
C ILE A 66 -9.54 -4.69 6.51
N GLY A 67 -8.90 -5.83 6.71
CA GLY A 67 -9.56 -7.11 7.01
C GLY A 67 -9.23 -7.64 8.39
N LEU A 68 -9.85 -8.75 8.75
CA LEU A 68 -9.58 -9.46 10.01
C LEU A 68 -8.65 -10.65 9.75
N GLY A 69 -7.53 -10.70 10.48
CA GLY A 69 -6.61 -11.82 10.48
C GLY A 69 -6.58 -12.57 11.82
N LYS A 70 -5.82 -13.66 11.87
CA LYS A 70 -5.71 -14.53 13.08
C LYS A 70 -5.16 -13.80 14.32
N LYS A 71 -4.42 -12.70 14.12
CA LYS A 71 -3.73 -11.94 15.17
C LYS A 71 -4.21 -10.49 15.27
N GLY A 72 -5.39 -10.19 14.75
CA GLY A 72 -5.93 -8.83 14.68
C GLY A 72 -6.06 -8.31 13.24
N PRO A 73 -6.26 -6.99 13.07
CA PRO A 73 -6.45 -6.36 11.76
C PRO A 73 -5.24 -6.57 10.83
N ILE A 74 -5.51 -6.79 9.55
CA ILE A 74 -4.50 -6.95 8.50
C ILE A 74 -4.86 -6.14 7.26
N ALA A 75 -3.86 -5.79 6.47
CA ALA A 75 -4.04 -5.21 5.14
C ALA A 75 -4.37 -6.31 4.13
N GLN A 76 -5.46 -6.15 3.39
CA GLN A 76 -5.92 -7.02 2.32
C GLN A 76 -5.93 -6.28 0.98
N ASN A 77 -5.86 -7.02 -0.14
CA ASN A 77 -5.91 -6.46 -1.49
C ASN A 77 -4.94 -5.28 -1.69
N VAL A 78 -3.72 -5.45 -1.20
CA VAL A 78 -2.70 -4.38 -1.16
C VAL A 78 -2.17 -4.13 -2.56
N VAL A 79 -2.27 -2.88 -3.01
CA VAL A 79 -1.75 -2.41 -4.29
C VAL A 79 -0.75 -1.29 -4.03
N ARG A 80 0.41 -1.32 -4.69
CA ARG A 80 1.36 -0.20 -4.68
C ARG A 80 0.87 0.88 -5.63
N ILE A 81 0.66 2.09 -5.11
CA ILE A 81 0.19 3.26 -5.87
C ILE A 81 1.29 4.29 -6.16
N LYS A 82 2.35 4.34 -5.34
CA LYS A 82 3.58 5.09 -5.62
C LYS A 82 4.77 4.29 -5.10
N ALA A 83 5.82 4.15 -5.91
CA ALA A 83 7.08 3.61 -5.41
C ALA A 83 7.76 4.65 -4.50
N ALA A 84 8.54 4.20 -3.52
CA ALA A 84 9.41 5.08 -2.76
C ALA A 84 10.28 5.91 -3.73
N GLU A 85 10.27 7.23 -3.57
CA GLU A 85 11.19 8.09 -4.31
C GLU A 85 12.59 7.81 -3.79
N ASN A 86 13.44 7.19 -4.61
CA ASN A 86 14.86 7.20 -4.34
C ASN A 86 15.32 8.60 -4.72
N GLU A 87 15.80 9.40 -3.75
CA GLU A 87 16.23 10.80 -3.91
C GLU A 87 17.45 10.98 -4.85
N TRP A 88 17.76 10.01 -5.71
CA TRP A 88 18.93 9.97 -6.58
C TRP A 88 18.61 10.36 -8.03
N ASP A 89 17.41 10.88 -8.28
CA ASP A 89 16.93 11.35 -9.61
C ASP A 89 16.69 12.87 -9.66
N GLN A 90 17.40 13.65 -8.82
CA GLN A 90 17.24 15.12 -8.76
C GLN A 90 18.41 15.89 -9.40
N ASN A 91 19.18 15.31 -10.31
CA ASN A 91 20.22 16.03 -11.05
C ASN A 91 20.23 15.74 -12.56
N ALA A 92 19.06 15.53 -13.18
CA ALA A 92 18.97 15.22 -14.62
C ALA A 92 18.39 16.35 -15.51
N GLU A 93 18.01 17.52 -14.98
CA GLU A 93 17.37 18.58 -15.80
C GLU A 93 17.80 20.02 -15.45
N GLU A 94 19.11 20.29 -15.40
CA GLU A 94 19.65 21.64 -15.62
C GLU A 94 20.84 21.58 -16.61
N GLU A 95 20.58 21.12 -17.84
CA GLU A 95 21.34 21.62 -18.98
C GLU A 95 20.81 23.03 -19.26
N GLU A 96 21.44 24.05 -18.66
CA GLU A 96 21.31 25.42 -19.16
C GLU A 96 21.58 25.38 -20.68
N PRO A 97 20.66 25.83 -21.55
CA PRO A 97 21.02 26.06 -22.93
C PRO A 97 22.06 27.18 -22.91
N ILE A 98 23.34 26.85 -23.02
CA ILE A 98 24.33 27.83 -23.46
C ILE A 98 23.90 28.24 -24.87
N SER A 99 23.12 29.32 -24.90
CA SER A 99 22.60 29.95 -26.09
C SER A 99 23.73 30.09 -27.10
N LYS A 100 23.52 29.54 -28.31
CA LYS A 100 24.28 29.94 -29.48
C LYS A 100 24.18 31.46 -29.64
N ALA A 101 25.30 32.18 -29.63
CA ALA A 101 25.44 33.42 -30.38
C ALA A 101 26.92 33.86 -30.44
N SER A 102 27.43 33.88 -31.68
CA SER A 102 28.56 34.66 -32.23
C SER A 102 29.99 34.38 -31.77
#